data_AF-A0A7W0RB74-F1
#
_entry.id   AF-A0A7W0RB74-F1
#
_cell.length_a   1.000
_cell.length_b   1.000
_cell.length_c   1.000
_cell.angle_alpha   90.00
_cell.angle_beta   90.00
_cell.angle_gamma   90.00
#
_symmetry.space_group_name_H-M   'P 1'
#
loop_
_entity.id
_entity.type
_entity.pdbx_description
1 polymer ?
#
loop_
_entity_poly.entity_id
_entity_poly.type
_entity_poly.pdbx_seq_one_letter_code
_entity_poly.pdbx_strand_id
1 'polypeptide(L)'
;MGTRTLTLATACALAIGGAGCGAGDSKPTAGPRPVDETDKRGVALACLREEAELNARPVGEKEIEIDGPGGPLIKFFQSSLEAEGRQFEGKAEGTQQIGAALLFVRDASEAKLEKVEACLTEE
;
A
#
# COMPACT_ATOMS: atom_id res chain seq x y z
N MET A 1 5.95 -55.91 -39.30
CA MET A 1 6.92 -56.79 -38.59
C MET A 1 8.30 -56.22 -38.83
N GLY A 2 9.02 -55.83 -37.77
CA GLY A 2 10.33 -55.20 -37.89
C GLY A 2 10.84 -54.67 -36.56
N THR A 3 11.03 -55.57 -35.59
CA THR A 3 11.83 -55.30 -34.39
C THR A 3 13.32 -55.41 -34.72
N ARG A 4 14.13 -54.43 -34.32
CA ARG A 4 15.48 -54.68 -33.75
C ARG A 4 16.07 -53.43 -33.09
N THR A 5 16.21 -53.59 -31.78
CA THR A 5 16.91 -52.81 -30.78
C THR A 5 18.41 -52.72 -31.07
N LEU A 6 19.04 -51.58 -30.77
CA LEU A 6 20.45 -51.53 -30.38
C LEU A 6 20.67 -50.41 -29.37
N THR A 7 20.91 -50.87 -28.14
CA THR A 7 21.26 -50.13 -26.93
C THR A 7 22.73 -49.72 -27.01
N LEU A 8 23.06 -48.45 -26.74
CA LEU A 8 24.36 -48.09 -26.20
C LEU A 8 24.14 -47.15 -25.01
N ALA A 9 24.46 -47.68 -23.84
CA ALA A 9 24.57 -46.95 -22.59
C ALA A 9 25.91 -46.20 -22.57
N THR A 10 25.92 -44.94 -22.18
CA THR A 10 27.08 -44.35 -21.50
C THR A 10 26.57 -43.31 -20.50
N ALA A 11 26.83 -43.59 -19.24
CA ALA A 11 26.50 -42.77 -18.08
C ALA A 11 27.66 -41.84 -17.73
N CYS A 12 27.34 -40.65 -17.22
CA CYS A 12 28.07 -39.88 -16.19
C CYS A 12 27.28 -38.57 -15.99
N ALA A 13 26.30 -38.53 -15.08
CA ALA A 13 26.48 -38.16 -13.68
C ALA A 13 27.01 -36.72 -13.48
N LEU A 14 26.09 -35.78 -13.29
CA LEU A 14 26.26 -34.74 -12.28
C LEU A 14 24.95 -34.59 -11.51
N ALA A 15 25.09 -34.67 -10.21
CA ALA A 15 24.03 -34.70 -9.24
C ALA A 15 23.83 -33.31 -8.61
N ILE A 16 22.74 -33.22 -7.86
CA ILE A 16 22.50 -32.37 -6.68
C ILE A 16 21.84 -31.00 -6.95
N GLY A 17 20.65 -30.86 -6.35
CA GLY A 17 19.89 -29.63 -6.17
C GLY A 17 18.46 -29.83 -6.68
N GLY A 18 17.49 -30.37 -5.94
CA GLY A 18 17.20 -30.11 -4.54
C GLY A 18 16.11 -29.04 -4.44
N ALA A 19 14.88 -29.51 -4.21
CA ALA A 19 13.72 -28.79 -3.67
C ALA A 19 13.00 -27.73 -4.53
N GLY A 20 11.74 -28.06 -4.86
CA GLY A 20 10.64 -27.16 -4.54
C GLY A 20 10.10 -26.30 -5.68
N CYS A 21 9.38 -26.90 -6.62
CA CYS A 21 8.20 -26.26 -7.18
C CYS A 21 7.12 -26.27 -6.08
N GLY A 22 7.31 -25.43 -5.07
CA GLY A 22 6.35 -25.19 -4.00
C GLY A 22 5.45 -24.06 -4.44
N ALA A 23 4.23 -24.40 -4.84
CA ALA A 23 3.09 -23.55 -4.58
C ALA A 23 3.02 -23.38 -3.06
N GLY A 24 3.67 -22.33 -2.57
CA GLY A 24 3.72 -21.98 -1.16
C GLY A 24 3.00 -20.66 -1.00
N ASP A 25 1.86 -20.70 -0.32
CA ASP A 25 1.22 -19.58 0.33
C ASP A 25 2.26 -18.57 0.83
N SER A 26 2.36 -17.43 0.14
CA SER A 26 3.04 -16.25 0.66
C SER A 26 2.21 -15.69 1.81
N LYS A 27 2.28 -16.36 2.96
CA LYS A 27 1.93 -15.77 4.25
C LYS A 27 2.72 -14.46 4.36
N PRO A 28 2.09 -13.29 4.54
CA PRO A 28 2.84 -12.06 4.65
C PRO A 28 3.71 -12.17 5.89
N THR A 29 5.03 -12.09 5.70
CA THR A 29 5.99 -11.95 6.78
C THR A 29 5.67 -10.63 7.47
N ALA A 30 5.11 -10.71 8.68
CA ALA A 30 4.89 -9.57 9.56
C ALA A 30 6.24 -9.13 10.15
N GLY A 31 7.07 -8.51 9.31
CA GLY A 31 8.20 -7.70 9.73
C GLY A 31 8.00 -6.28 9.18
N PRO A 32 8.64 -5.25 9.76
CA PRO A 32 8.64 -3.92 9.17
C PRO A 32 9.20 -4.03 7.75
N ARG A 33 8.36 -3.80 6.75
CA ARG A 33 8.85 -3.60 5.38
C ARG A 33 9.54 -2.23 5.36
N PRO A 34 10.70 -2.09 4.68
CA PRO A 34 11.20 -0.75 4.36
C PRO A 34 10.07 0.02 3.68
N VAL A 35 9.83 1.25 4.14
CA VAL A 35 8.82 2.12 3.55
C VAL A 35 9.28 2.43 2.13
N ASP A 36 8.47 2.02 1.16
CA ASP A 36 8.67 2.42 -0.22
C ASP A 36 8.25 3.89 -0.31
N GLU A 37 9.18 4.80 -0.57
CA GLU A 37 8.90 6.24 -0.70
C GLU A 37 7.96 6.54 -1.88
N THR A 38 7.74 5.59 -2.79
CA THR A 38 6.70 5.70 -3.82
C THR A 38 5.31 5.30 -3.32
N ASP A 39 5.21 4.58 -2.20
CA ASP A 39 3.97 4.29 -1.48
C ASP A 39 3.64 5.43 -0.51
N LYS A 40 3.19 6.55 -1.08
CA LYS A 40 2.74 7.75 -0.34
C LYS A 40 1.76 7.46 0.79
N ARG A 41 0.85 6.49 0.57
CA ARG A 41 -0.11 6.07 1.59
C ARG A 41 0.59 5.34 2.74
N GLY A 42 1.54 4.46 2.43
CA GLY A 42 2.36 3.76 3.42
C GLY A 42 3.18 4.73 4.27
N VAL A 43 3.83 5.71 3.65
CA VAL A 43 4.57 6.80 4.31
C VAL A 43 3.65 7.59 5.25
N ALA A 44 2.53 8.10 4.75
CA ALA A 44 1.58 8.86 5.55
C ALA A 44 1.02 8.02 6.72
N LEU A 45 0.70 6.74 6.49
CA LEU A 45 0.21 5.85 7.54
C LEU A 45 1.22 5.64 8.67
N ALA A 46 2.51 5.54 8.34
CA ALA A 46 3.59 5.44 9.31
C ALA A 46 3.69 6.74 10.14
N CYS A 47 3.80 7.90 9.49
CA CYS A 47 3.84 9.20 10.18
C CYS A 47 2.64 9.41 11.11
N LEU A 48 1.42 9.12 10.63
CA LEU A 48 0.20 9.27 11.42
C LEU A 48 0.21 8.45 12.71
N ARG A 49 0.81 7.25 12.68
CA ARG A 49 0.85 6.33 13.83
C ARG A 49 2.03 6.57 14.75
N GLU A 50 3.19 6.81 14.17
CA GLU A 50 4.47 6.80 14.88
C GLU A 50 4.87 8.19 15.35
N GLU A 51 4.57 9.23 14.57
CA GLU A 51 4.96 10.61 14.87
C GLU A 51 3.79 11.44 15.41
N ALA A 52 2.63 11.36 14.76
CA ALA A 52 1.45 12.10 15.19
C ALA A 52 0.68 11.43 16.34
N GLU A 53 1.00 10.16 16.63
CA GLU A 53 0.37 9.30 17.65
C GLU A 53 -1.17 9.21 17.49
N LEU A 54 -1.66 9.18 16.25
CA LEU A 54 -3.08 9.09 15.92
C LEU A 54 -3.51 7.64 15.68
N ASN A 55 -4.76 7.33 16.02
CA ASN A 55 -5.37 6.03 15.74
C ASN A 55 -5.78 5.93 14.26
N ALA A 56 -4.78 5.79 13.38
CA ALA A 56 -4.97 5.67 11.94
C ALA A 56 -5.01 4.21 11.49
N ARG A 57 -5.84 3.88 10.51
CA ARG A 57 -5.90 2.54 9.89
C ARG A 57 -6.12 2.61 8.39
N PRO A 58 -5.49 1.72 7.60
CA PRO A 58 -5.82 1.61 6.20
C PRO A 58 -7.25 1.07 6.04
N VAL A 59 -7.98 1.65 5.11
CA VAL A 59 -9.30 1.17 4.68
C VAL A 59 -9.22 0.95 3.16
N GLY A 60 -9.40 -0.30 2.73
CA GLY A 60 -9.19 -0.68 1.33
C GLY A 60 -7.79 -0.33 0.82
N GLU A 61 -7.70 -0.01 -0.47
CA GLU A 61 -6.42 0.19 -1.16
C GLU A 61 -5.93 1.64 -1.21
N LYS A 62 -6.81 2.61 -0.97
CA LYS A 62 -6.52 4.02 -1.22
C LYS A 62 -6.88 4.95 -0.06
N GLU A 63 -7.30 4.41 1.08
CA GLU A 63 -7.82 5.25 2.16
C GLU A 63 -7.16 4.96 3.50
N ILE A 64 -7.10 5.99 4.34
CA ILE A 64 -6.72 5.92 5.74
C ILE A 64 -7.84 6.58 6.55
N GLU A 65 -8.38 5.86 7.53
CA GLU A 65 -9.37 6.36 8.48
C GLU A 65 -8.71 6.62 9.83
N ILE A 66 -9.05 7.73 10.47
CA ILE A 66 -8.50 8.17 11.75
C ILE A 66 -9.62 8.20 12.80
N ASP A 67 -9.40 7.56 13.95
CA ASP A 67 -10.35 7.43 15.07
C ASP A 67 -11.66 6.66 14.75
N GLY A 68 -11.76 6.07 13.56
CA GLY A 68 -12.89 5.25 13.15
C GLY A 68 -14.00 6.01 12.44
N PRO A 69 -15.20 5.41 12.33
CA PRO A 69 -16.29 5.98 11.54
C PRO A 69 -16.68 7.37 12.05
N GLY A 70 -16.69 8.36 11.16
CA GLY A 70 -16.99 9.76 11.50
C GLY A 70 -15.76 10.62 11.81
N GLY A 71 -14.60 10.03 12.09
CA GLY A 71 -13.32 10.75 12.19
C GLY A 71 -12.69 11.02 10.82
N PRO A 72 -11.56 11.76 10.73
CA PRO A 72 -10.96 12.13 9.44
C PRO A 72 -10.73 10.94 8.51
N LEU A 73 -10.92 11.19 7.22
CA LEU A 73 -10.63 10.21 6.17
C LEU A 73 -9.67 10.84 5.17
N ILE A 74 -8.60 10.13 4.85
CA ILE A 74 -7.66 10.53 3.80
C ILE A 74 -7.87 9.59 2.62
N LYS A 75 -8.02 10.14 1.42
CA LYS A 75 -8.14 9.38 0.18
C LYS A 75 -7.02 9.75 -0.77
N PHE A 76 -6.25 8.75 -1.20
CA PHE A 76 -5.12 8.91 -2.10
C PHE A 76 -5.55 8.67 -3.55
N PHE A 77 -5.02 9.49 -4.45
CA PHE A 77 -5.23 9.44 -5.89
C PHE A 77 -3.91 9.24 -6.61
N GLN A 78 -3.97 8.95 -7.90
CA GLN A 78 -2.77 8.76 -8.70
C GLN A 78 -2.04 10.09 -8.97
N SER A 79 -2.76 11.21 -8.92
CA SER A 79 -2.19 12.54 -9.17
C SER A 79 -3.00 13.63 -8.47
N SER A 80 -2.39 14.81 -8.32
CA SER A 80 -3.07 16.02 -7.84
C SER A 80 -4.22 16.45 -8.76
N LEU A 81 -4.04 16.33 -10.08
CA LEU A 81 -5.10 16.65 -11.04
C LEU A 81 -6.32 15.74 -10.90
N GLU A 82 -6.11 14.46 -10.58
CA GLU A 82 -7.22 13.54 -10.30
C GLU A 82 -7.97 13.96 -9.02
N ALA A 83 -7.24 14.31 -7.95
CA ALA A 83 -7.81 14.77 -6.69
C ALA A 83 -8.61 16.08 -6.88
N GLU A 84 -8.03 17.06 -7.57
CA GLU A 84 -8.66 18.33 -7.90
C GLU A 84 -9.94 18.13 -8.73
N GLY A 85 -9.87 17.23 -9.73
CA GLY A 85 -11.01 16.84 -10.55
C GLY A 85 -12.20 16.35 -9.71
N ARG A 86 -11.96 15.62 -8.61
CA ARG A 86 -13.05 15.19 -7.71
C ARG A 86 -13.75 16.36 -7.02
N GLN A 87 -13.01 17.41 -6.69
CA GLN A 87 -13.58 18.60 -6.07
C GLN A 87 -14.42 19.39 -7.08
N PHE A 88 -13.92 19.58 -8.31
CA PHE A 88 -14.68 20.23 -9.38
C PHE A 88 -15.97 19.49 -9.76
N GLU A 89 -15.95 18.16 -9.71
CA GLU A 89 -17.14 17.34 -9.94
C GLU A 89 -18.16 17.37 -8.79
N GLY A 90 -17.89 18.10 -7.70
CA GLY A 90 -18.74 18.14 -6.50
C GLY A 90 -18.73 16.83 -5.71
N LYS A 91 -17.76 15.94 -5.94
CA LYS A 91 -17.67 14.61 -5.30
C LYS A 91 -16.80 14.61 -4.03
N ALA A 92 -16.21 15.74 -3.70
CA ALA A 92 -15.32 15.91 -2.57
C ALA A 92 -15.53 17.29 -1.91
N GLU A 93 -16.79 17.68 -1.73
CA GLU A 93 -17.11 18.87 -0.95
C GLU A 93 -16.66 18.69 0.51
N GLY A 94 -16.12 19.75 1.10
CA GLY A 94 -15.62 19.73 2.48
C GLY A 94 -14.29 18.98 2.65
N THR A 95 -13.54 18.75 1.56
CA THR A 95 -12.17 18.22 1.63
C THR A 95 -11.12 19.29 1.42
N GLN A 96 -9.96 19.09 2.04
CA GLN A 96 -8.73 19.80 1.69
C GLN A 96 -7.91 18.93 0.74
N GLN A 97 -7.42 19.51 -0.35
CA GLN A 97 -6.49 18.85 -1.24
C GLN A 97 -5.05 19.09 -0.77
N ILE A 98 -4.26 18.03 -0.67
CA ILE A 98 -2.84 18.07 -0.32
C ILE A 98 -2.12 17.14 -1.29
N GLY A 99 -1.47 17.73 -2.30
CA GLY A 99 -0.89 16.98 -3.40
C GLY A 99 -1.92 16.09 -4.10
N ALA A 100 -1.69 14.77 -4.08
CA ALA A 100 -2.57 13.75 -4.63
C ALA A 100 -3.55 13.14 -3.61
N ALA A 101 -3.65 13.71 -2.40
CA ALA A 101 -4.57 13.27 -1.36
C ALA A 101 -5.72 14.26 -1.16
N LEU A 102 -6.89 13.74 -0.79
CA LEU A 102 -8.00 14.52 -0.26
C LEU A 102 -8.21 14.16 1.22
N LEU A 103 -8.13 15.17 2.08
CA LEU A 103 -8.44 15.08 3.51
C LEU A 103 -9.89 15.51 3.74
N PHE A 104 -10.72 14.55 4.13
CA PHE A 104 -12.08 14.79 4.61
C PHE A 104 -12.01 15.12 6.10
N VAL A 105 -12.20 16.39 6.41
CA VAL A 105 -12.01 16.97 7.76
C VAL A 105 -12.97 16.38 8.80
N ARG A 106 -14.26 16.32 8.45
CA ARG A 106 -15.36 15.91 9.35
C ARG A 106 -15.32 16.71 10.68
N ASP A 107 -15.57 16.08 11.82
CA ASP A 107 -15.63 16.74 13.14
C ASP A 107 -14.27 16.86 13.85
N ALA A 108 -13.15 16.72 13.13
CA ALA A 108 -11.84 16.84 13.76
C ALA A 108 -11.51 18.28 14.15
N SER A 109 -10.90 18.42 15.33
CA SER A 109 -10.34 19.69 15.81
C SER A 109 -9.20 20.16 14.90
N GLU A 110 -9.04 21.47 14.75
CA GLU A 110 -7.95 22.13 14.02
C GLU A 110 -6.57 21.57 14.41
N ALA A 111 -6.24 21.48 15.70
CA ALA A 111 -4.97 20.93 16.18
C ALA A 111 -4.73 19.45 15.79
N LYS A 112 -5.78 18.69 15.50
CA LYS A 112 -5.66 17.32 14.97
C LYS A 112 -5.41 17.35 13.46
N LEU A 113 -6.11 18.21 12.74
CA LEU A 113 -5.94 18.38 11.30
C LEU A 113 -4.53 18.83 10.97
N GLU A 114 -3.96 19.79 11.71
CA GLU A 114 -2.57 20.22 11.53
C GLU A 114 -1.57 19.05 11.59
N LYS A 115 -1.76 18.13 12.54
CA LYS A 115 -0.92 16.91 12.63
C LYS A 115 -1.10 15.99 11.43
N VAL A 116 -2.34 15.85 10.95
CA VAL A 116 -2.65 15.04 9.77
C VAL A 116 -2.04 15.65 8.52
N GLU A 117 -2.15 16.97 8.36
CA GLU A 117 -1.63 17.73 7.23
C GLU A 117 -0.09 17.69 7.19
N ALA A 118 0.57 17.79 8.34
CA ALA A 118 2.02 17.62 8.44
C ALA A 118 2.47 16.26 7.87
N CYS A 119 1.78 15.17 8.22
CA CYS A 119 2.05 13.84 7.68
C CYS A 119 1.71 13.65 6.19
N LEU A 120 1.06 14.62 5.56
CA LEU A 120 0.72 14.60 4.12
C LEU A 120 1.58 15.55 3.29
N THR A 121 2.31 16.47 3.91
CA THR A 121 3.06 17.55 3.24
C THR A 121 4.54 17.24 3.06
N GLU A 122 5.10 16.30 3.83
CA GLU A 122 6.51 15.87 3.76
C GLU A 122 6.81 14.97 2.54
N GLU A 123 6.29 15.31 1.35
CA GLU A 123 6.45 14.53 0.10
C GLU A 123 6.92 15.33 -1.13
#